data_AF-A0A354NWI1-F1
#
_entry.id   AF-A0A354NWI1-F1
#
_cell.length_a   1.000
_cell.length_b   1.000
_cell.length_c   1.000
_cell.angle_alpha   90.00
_cell.angle_beta   90.00
_cell.angle_gamma   90.00
#
_symmetry.space_group_name_H-M   'P 1'
#
loop_
_entity.id
_entity.type
_entity.pdbx_description
1 polymer ?
#
loop_
_entity_poly.entity_id
_entity_poly.type
_entity_poly.pdbx_seq_one_letter_code
_entity_poly.pdbx_strand_id
1 'polypeptide(L)'
;MSTTRESEEWDGKAPWNPQWFWPQAILFGFGAAGIVAGLNYHRLGRPRLMWPTIVISSVVFIGVLACLAYVDRGYVVVTAIIINAPAALILFFLQRADYKSFKERMSNGASGGLDLPVMIGLPWLVVLLAFVVAVPPENTAEKIAQAEEQIT
;
A
#
# COMPACT_ATOMS: atom_id res chain seq x y z
N MET A 1 -3.29 -41.27 -13.24
CA MET A 1 -4.15 -40.07 -13.20
C MET A 1 -3.33 -38.97 -12.53
N SER A 2 -2.52 -38.25 -13.31
CA SER A 2 -1.72 -37.13 -12.80
C SER A 2 -2.64 -35.93 -12.65
N THR A 3 -2.69 -35.37 -11.46
CA THR A 3 -3.49 -34.18 -11.17
C THR A 3 -2.84 -32.99 -11.87
N THR A 4 -3.63 -32.29 -12.66
CA THR A 4 -3.33 -31.14 -13.52
C THR A 4 -2.86 -29.87 -12.77
N ARG A 5 -2.11 -30.00 -11.67
CA ARG A 5 -1.59 -28.89 -10.85
C ARG A 5 -0.10 -28.58 -11.07
N GLU A 6 0.58 -29.29 -11.96
CA GLU A 6 2.04 -29.17 -12.14
C GLU A 6 2.51 -28.21 -13.25
N SER A 7 1.64 -27.36 -13.81
CA SER A 7 2.08 -26.41 -14.85
C SER A 7 1.32 -25.08 -14.87
N GLU A 8 1.16 -24.43 -13.71
CA GLU A 8 1.29 -22.96 -13.77
C GLU A 8 2.78 -22.69 -14.05
N GLU A 9 3.09 -22.62 -15.34
CA GLU A 9 4.38 -22.27 -15.91
C GLU A 9 4.92 -21.03 -15.20
N TRP A 10 5.95 -21.21 -14.39
CA TRP A 10 6.59 -20.13 -13.67
C TRP A 10 7.13 -19.13 -14.71
N ASP A 11 6.63 -17.90 -14.70
CA ASP A 11 6.91 -16.85 -15.69
C ASP A 11 8.37 -16.32 -15.65
N GLY A 12 9.26 -17.00 -14.92
CA GLY A 12 10.64 -16.61 -14.69
C GLY A 12 10.81 -15.45 -13.71
N LYS A 13 9.73 -14.82 -13.22
CA LYS A 13 9.81 -13.64 -12.36
C LYS A 13 9.60 -14.03 -10.91
N ALA A 14 10.63 -13.79 -10.11
CA ALA A 14 10.53 -14.02 -8.68
C ALA A 14 9.55 -13.03 -8.01
N PRO A 15 8.69 -13.50 -7.09
CA PRO A 15 7.86 -12.63 -6.27
C PRO A 15 8.72 -11.77 -5.34
N TRP A 16 8.23 -10.58 -5.02
CA TRP A 16 8.82 -9.71 -4.00
C TRP A 16 8.58 -10.27 -2.61
N ASN A 17 9.54 -10.05 -1.72
CA ASN A 17 9.37 -10.36 -0.30
C ASN A 17 8.27 -9.47 0.30
N PRO A 18 7.19 -10.04 0.88
CA PRO A 18 6.10 -9.28 1.48
C PRO A 18 6.54 -8.32 2.60
N GLN A 19 7.71 -8.53 3.21
CA GLN A 19 8.26 -7.58 4.18
C GLN A 19 8.50 -6.19 3.59
N TRP A 20 8.73 -6.09 2.27
CA TRP A 20 8.90 -4.80 1.59
C TRP A 20 7.63 -3.96 1.50
N PHE A 21 6.45 -4.52 1.81
CA PHE A 21 5.21 -3.74 1.87
C PHE A 21 5.22 -2.70 2.99
N TRP A 22 6.00 -2.92 4.06
CA TRP A 22 6.19 -1.94 5.14
C TRP A 22 6.82 -0.64 4.64
N PRO A 23 8.07 -0.64 4.13
CA PRO A 23 8.68 0.58 3.62
C PRO A 23 7.90 1.14 2.42
N GLN A 24 7.28 0.30 1.57
CA GLN A 24 6.44 0.80 0.49
C GLN A 24 5.24 1.60 0.99
N ALA A 25 4.49 1.07 1.97
CA ALA A 25 3.31 1.75 2.48
C ALA A 25 3.66 3.03 3.24
N ILE A 26 4.80 3.05 3.93
CA ILE A 26 5.28 4.23 4.66
C ILE A 26 5.74 5.32 3.69
N LEU A 27 6.51 4.96 2.66
CA LEU A 27 7.09 5.94 1.72
C LEU A 27 6.09 6.41 0.66
N PHE A 28 5.25 5.50 0.16
CA PHE A 28 4.41 5.74 -1.03
C PHE A 28 2.92 5.57 -0.77
N GLY A 29 2.53 5.24 0.46
CA GLY A 29 1.15 4.91 0.79
C GLY A 29 0.79 3.47 0.47
N PHE A 30 -0.20 2.93 1.19
CA PHE A 30 -0.64 1.55 1.02
C PHE A 30 -1.32 1.29 -0.33
N GLY A 31 -1.74 2.34 -1.06
CA GLY A 31 -2.19 2.22 -2.45
C GLY A 31 -1.09 1.65 -3.35
N ALA A 32 0.11 2.23 -3.29
CA ALA A 32 1.30 1.71 -3.99
C ALA A 32 1.66 0.29 -3.53
N ALA A 33 1.61 0.03 -2.22
CA ALA A 33 1.86 -1.30 -1.65
C ALA A 33 0.85 -2.34 -2.16
N GLY A 34 -0.42 -1.96 -2.27
CA GLY A 34 -1.50 -2.80 -2.78
C GLY A 34 -1.34 -3.14 -4.26
N ILE A 35 -0.85 -2.20 -5.08
CA ILE A 35 -0.55 -2.49 -6.49
C ILE A 35 0.56 -3.54 -6.59
N VAL A 36 1.66 -3.33 -5.88
CA VAL A 36 2.77 -4.29 -5.87
C VAL A 36 2.31 -5.64 -5.31
N ALA A 37 1.50 -5.65 -4.25
CA ALA A 37 0.92 -6.86 -3.70
C ALA A 37 0.05 -7.60 -4.74
N GLY A 38 -0.82 -6.92 -5.48
CA GLY A 38 -1.60 -7.55 -6.54
C GLY A 38 -0.74 -8.15 -7.66
N LEU A 39 0.30 -7.42 -8.11
CA LEU A 39 1.28 -7.97 -9.04
C LEU A 39 2.05 -9.16 -8.45
N ASN A 40 2.32 -9.12 -7.14
CA ASN A 40 2.98 -10.21 -6.44
C ASN A 40 2.14 -11.47 -6.41
N TYR A 41 0.80 -11.35 -6.30
CA TYR A 41 -0.10 -12.49 -6.40
C TYR A 41 -0.02 -13.19 -7.75
N HIS A 42 0.16 -12.45 -8.84
CA HIS A 42 0.38 -13.05 -10.15
C HIS A 42 1.64 -13.91 -10.15
N ARG A 43 2.76 -13.38 -9.62
CA ARG A 43 4.04 -14.10 -9.51
C ARG A 43 4.02 -15.28 -8.53
N LEU A 44 3.06 -15.28 -7.60
CA LEU A 44 2.84 -16.35 -6.63
C LEU A 44 1.91 -17.47 -7.14
N GLY A 45 1.45 -17.41 -8.40
CA GLY A 45 0.50 -18.40 -8.95
C GLY A 45 -0.95 -18.18 -8.50
N ARG A 46 -1.32 -16.93 -8.19
CA ARG A 46 -2.69 -16.55 -7.83
C ARG A 46 -3.19 -15.38 -8.68
N PRO A 47 -3.22 -15.50 -10.02
CA PRO A 47 -3.62 -14.41 -10.92
C PRO A 47 -5.02 -13.87 -10.63
N ARG A 48 -5.92 -14.71 -10.09
CA ARG A 48 -7.29 -14.32 -9.72
C ARG A 48 -7.35 -13.26 -8.62
N LEU A 49 -6.31 -13.16 -7.77
CA LEU A 49 -6.25 -12.18 -6.68
C LEU A 49 -5.57 -10.87 -7.09
N MET A 50 -4.89 -10.83 -8.24
CA MET A 50 -4.16 -9.64 -8.70
C MET A 50 -5.06 -8.41 -8.80
N TRP A 51 -6.10 -8.47 -9.64
CA TRP A 51 -6.99 -7.33 -9.87
C TRP A 51 -7.82 -6.95 -8.63
N PRO A 52 -8.43 -7.89 -7.89
CA PRO A 52 -9.11 -7.55 -6.64
C PRO A 52 -8.23 -6.79 -5.65
N THR A 53 -6.98 -7.23 -5.43
CA THR A 53 -6.06 -6.54 -4.52
C THR A 53 -5.70 -5.14 -5.03
N ILE A 54 -5.37 -4.99 -6.33
CA ILE A 54 -5.06 -3.69 -6.93
C ILE A 54 -6.23 -2.71 -6.76
N VAL A 55 -7.44 -3.13 -7.14
CA VAL A 55 -8.63 -2.28 -7.15
C VAL A 55 -9.04 -1.90 -5.73
N ILE A 56 -9.15 -2.88 -4.83
CA ILE A 56 -9.56 -2.62 -3.44
C ILE A 56 -8.55 -1.70 -2.76
N SER A 57 -7.24 -1.98 -2.85
CA SER A 57 -6.23 -1.12 -2.22
C SER A 57 -6.23 0.29 -2.79
N SER A 58 -6.41 0.46 -4.10
CA SER A 58 -6.45 1.80 -4.72
C SER A 58 -7.69 2.58 -4.31
N VAL A 59 -8.88 1.95 -4.34
CA VAL A 59 -10.14 2.60 -3.95
C VAL A 59 -10.14 2.99 -2.47
N VAL A 60 -9.72 2.08 -1.59
CA VAL A 60 -9.63 2.36 -0.15
C VAL A 60 -8.60 3.45 0.12
N PHE A 61 -7.47 3.47 -0.59
CA PHE A 61 -6.47 4.52 -0.45
C PHE A 61 -6.98 5.89 -0.87
N ILE A 62 -7.69 5.99 -2.01
CA ILE A 62 -8.33 7.24 -2.44
C ILE A 62 -9.37 7.70 -1.41
N GLY A 63 -10.18 6.79 -0.88
CA GLY A 63 -11.12 7.09 0.20
C GLY A 63 -10.43 7.64 1.46
N VAL A 64 -9.32 7.03 1.86
CA VAL A 64 -8.48 7.53 2.97
C VAL A 64 -7.93 8.93 2.69
N LEU A 65 -7.43 9.20 1.48
CA LEU A 65 -6.96 10.54 1.11
C LEU A 65 -8.10 11.57 1.19
N ALA A 66 -9.30 11.22 0.74
CA ALA A 66 -10.47 12.09 0.88
C ALA A 66 -10.82 12.36 2.35
N CYS A 67 -10.76 11.34 3.21
CA CYS A 67 -11.00 11.52 4.66
C CYS A 67 -9.89 12.35 5.34
N LEU A 68 -8.63 12.20 4.92
CA LEU A 68 -7.51 12.98 5.45
C LEU A 68 -7.64 14.48 5.18
N ALA A 69 -8.46 14.91 4.22
CA ALA A 69 -8.71 16.32 3.95
C ALA A 69 -9.47 17.01 5.09
N TYR A 70 -10.10 16.24 5.98
CA TYR A 70 -10.83 16.72 7.15
C TYR A 70 -10.04 16.56 8.46
N VAL A 71 -8.79 16.08 8.40
CA VAL A 71 -7.93 15.91 9.57
C VAL A 71 -7.08 17.17 9.72
N ASP A 72 -6.99 17.71 10.94
CA ASP A 72 -6.16 18.88 11.20
C ASP A 72 -4.72 18.62 10.78
N ARG A 73 -4.10 19.62 10.14
CA ARG A 73 -2.79 19.49 9.51
C ARG A 73 -1.71 18.95 10.45
N GLY A 74 -1.76 19.30 11.74
CA GLY A 74 -0.84 18.83 12.77
C GLY A 74 -0.89 17.31 13.02
N TYR A 75 -2.01 16.66 12.69
CA TYR A 75 -2.22 15.23 12.88
C TYR A 75 -2.15 14.42 11.58
N VAL A 76 -2.17 15.05 10.40
CA VAL A 76 -2.21 14.36 9.09
C VAL A 76 -1.12 13.30 8.95
N VAL A 77 0.12 13.60 9.32
CA VAL A 77 1.25 12.65 9.21
C VAL A 77 1.08 11.46 10.16
N VAL A 78 0.70 11.71 11.42
CA VAL A 78 0.49 10.65 12.42
C VAL A 78 -0.68 9.76 12.00
N THR A 79 -1.80 10.36 11.58
CA THR A 79 -2.97 9.65 11.08
C THR A 79 -2.63 8.82 9.84
N ALA A 80 -1.84 9.36 8.91
CA ALA A 80 -1.38 8.61 7.75
C ALA A 80 -0.53 7.39 8.15
N ILE A 81 0.38 7.50 9.11
CA ILE A 81 1.16 6.35 9.60
C ILE A 81 0.25 5.29 10.23
N ILE A 82 -0.69 5.72 11.09
CA ILE A 82 -1.65 4.84 11.77
C ILE A 82 -2.52 4.07 10.77
N ILE A 83 -2.83 4.66 9.61
CA ILE A 83 -3.61 3.98 8.56
C ILE A 83 -2.72 3.06 7.70
N ASN A 84 -1.53 3.53 7.32
CA ASN A 84 -0.64 2.79 6.42
C ASN A 84 -0.05 1.53 7.08
N ALA A 85 0.30 1.58 8.37
CA ALA A 85 0.94 0.44 9.04
C ALA A 85 0.03 -0.80 9.14
N PRO A 86 -1.24 -0.71 9.60
CA PRO A 86 -2.17 -1.83 9.56
C PRO A 86 -2.43 -2.35 8.14
N ALA A 87 -2.54 -1.46 7.15
CA ALA A 87 -2.73 -1.86 5.76
C ALA A 87 -1.53 -2.67 5.23
N ALA A 88 -0.30 -2.23 5.51
CA ALA A 88 0.92 -2.98 5.17
C ALA A 88 0.97 -4.35 5.85
N LEU A 89 0.56 -4.40 7.12
CA LEU A 89 0.52 -5.61 7.93
C LEU A 89 -0.51 -6.61 7.37
N ILE A 90 -1.69 -6.15 6.97
CA ILE A 90 -2.71 -6.97 6.29
C ILE A 90 -2.14 -7.54 4.98
N LEU A 91 -1.57 -6.69 4.11
CA LEU A 91 -0.98 -7.15 2.84
C LEU A 91 0.14 -8.17 3.05
N PHE A 92 0.97 -7.97 4.07
CA PHE A 92 2.01 -8.92 4.47
C PHE A 92 1.42 -10.28 4.84
N PHE A 93 0.45 -10.32 5.76
CA PHE A 93 -0.12 -11.58 6.24
C PHE A 93 -0.87 -12.33 5.14
N LEU A 94 -1.57 -11.61 4.27
CA LEU A 94 -2.29 -12.19 3.13
C LEU A 94 -1.37 -12.87 2.11
N GLN A 95 -0.08 -12.52 2.06
CA GLN A 95 0.89 -13.11 1.12
C GLN A 95 1.92 -14.02 1.77
N ARG A 96 2.06 -13.98 3.10
CA ARG A 96 3.12 -14.67 3.83
C ARG A 96 3.12 -16.18 3.56
N ALA A 97 1.96 -16.83 3.55
CA ALA A 97 1.86 -18.27 3.34
C ALA A 97 2.31 -18.65 1.91
N ASP A 98 1.80 -17.95 0.90
CA ASP A 98 2.13 -18.21 -0.51
C ASP A 98 3.61 -17.95 -0.80
N TYR A 99 4.16 -16.86 -0.26
CA TYR A 99 5.58 -16.54 -0.41
C TYR A 99 6.48 -17.58 0.28
N LYS A 100 6.09 -18.08 1.46
CA LYS A 100 6.82 -19.15 2.14
C LYS A 100 6.83 -20.43 1.30
N SER A 101 5.67 -20.85 0.78
CA SER A 101 5.58 -22.01 -0.10
C SER A 101 6.39 -21.84 -1.39
N PHE A 102 6.43 -20.63 -1.97
CA PHE A 102 7.32 -20.33 -3.09
C PHE A 102 8.80 -20.53 -2.73
N LYS A 103 9.24 -20.00 -1.58
CA LYS A 103 10.63 -20.13 -1.11
C LYS A 103 11.02 -21.58 -0.82
N GLU A 104 10.10 -22.41 -0.34
CA GLU A 104 10.32 -23.84 -0.13
C GLU A 104 10.51 -24.59 -1.47
N ARG A 105 9.83 -24.17 -2.54
CA ARG A 105 9.98 -24.74 -3.90
C ARG A 105 11.25 -24.27 -4.63
N MET A 106 11.72 -23.05 -4.35
CA MET A 106 12.86 -22.43 -5.04
C MET A 106 14.12 -22.44 -4.17
N SER A 107 14.98 -23.44 -4.39
CA SER A 107 16.23 -23.65 -3.63
C SER A 107 17.32 -22.61 -3.92
N ASN A 108 17.21 -21.84 -5.02
CA ASN A 108 18.24 -20.90 -5.49
C ASN A 108 18.17 -19.50 -4.87
N GLY A 109 17.27 -19.26 -3.92
CA GLY A 109 17.20 -17.98 -3.22
C GLY A 109 16.48 -16.85 -3.97
N ALA A 110 15.89 -17.12 -5.14
CA ALA A 110 15.23 -16.12 -5.99
C ALA A 110 14.26 -15.19 -5.23
N SER A 111 14.39 -13.88 -5.48
CA SER A 111 13.49 -12.83 -4.97
C SER A 111 13.39 -11.69 -5.98
N GLY A 112 12.24 -11.01 -6.02
CA GLY A 112 12.05 -9.85 -6.88
C GLY A 112 12.87 -8.66 -6.40
N GLY A 113 13.58 -7.99 -7.30
CA GLY A 113 14.30 -6.74 -7.05
C GLY A 113 13.36 -5.55 -6.78
N LEU A 114 13.91 -4.43 -6.32
CA LEU A 114 13.13 -3.26 -5.86
C LEU A 114 12.76 -2.28 -6.97
N ASP A 115 13.28 -2.44 -8.19
CA ASP A 115 13.10 -1.46 -9.28
C ASP A 115 11.63 -1.20 -9.60
N LEU A 116 10.83 -2.27 -9.78
CA LEU A 116 9.41 -2.13 -10.11
C LEU A 116 8.58 -1.59 -8.92
N PRO A 117 8.73 -2.09 -7.67
CA PRO A 117 8.07 -1.47 -6.51
C PRO A 117 8.36 0.02 -6.35
N VAL A 118 9.61 0.44 -6.59
CA VAL A 118 10.01 1.86 -6.53
C VAL A 118 9.36 2.64 -7.68
N MET A 119 9.44 2.13 -8.91
CA MET A 119 8.84 2.77 -10.09
C MET A 119 7.32 2.95 -9.93
N ILE A 120 6.63 1.97 -9.33
CA ILE A 120 5.20 2.07 -9.01
C ILE A 120 4.97 3.10 -7.90
N GLY A 121 5.83 3.15 -6.88
CA GLY A 121 5.69 4.07 -5.75
C GLY A 121 5.89 5.54 -6.08
N LEU A 122 6.76 5.87 -7.04
CA LEU A 122 7.11 7.26 -7.37
C LEU A 122 5.91 8.13 -7.76
N PRO A 123 4.99 7.70 -8.67
CA PRO A 123 3.76 8.45 -8.94
C PRO A 123 2.91 8.72 -7.69
N TRP A 124 2.82 7.76 -6.77
CA TRP A 124 2.06 7.92 -5.52
C TRP A 124 2.71 8.89 -4.54
N LEU A 125 4.05 8.92 -4.51
CA LEU A 125 4.79 9.93 -3.74
C LEU A 125 4.41 11.35 -4.18
N VAL A 126 4.34 11.58 -5.50
CA VAL A 126 3.98 12.88 -6.06
C VAL A 126 2.55 13.28 -5.64
N VAL A 127 1.60 12.34 -5.69
CA VAL A 127 0.22 12.56 -5.24
C VAL A 127 0.17 12.92 -3.75
N LEU A 128 0.90 12.18 -2.91
CA LEU A 128 0.97 12.44 -1.46
C LEU A 128 1.56 13.81 -1.14
N LEU A 129 2.65 14.19 -1.81
CA LEU A 129 3.28 15.50 -1.62
C LEU A 129 2.36 16.63 -2.07
N ALA A 130 1.72 16.49 -3.23
CA ALA A 130 0.74 17.46 -3.71
C ALA A 130 -0.43 17.64 -2.72
N PHE A 131 -0.91 16.53 -2.13
CA PHE A 131 -1.96 16.56 -1.12
C PHE A 131 -1.54 17.35 0.13
N VAL A 132 -0.35 17.09 0.68
CA VAL A 132 0.17 17.79 1.88
C VAL A 132 0.35 19.30 1.65
N VAL A 133 0.74 19.69 0.42
CA VAL A 133 0.84 21.10 0.02
C VAL A 133 -0.54 21.74 -0.14
N ALA A 134 -1.51 21.01 -0.70
CA ALA A 134 -2.85 21.51 -0.95
C ALA A 134 -3.70 21.67 0.31
N VAL A 135 -3.43 20.92 1.38
CA VAL A 135 -4.11 21.08 2.68
C VAL A 135 -3.66 22.40 3.32
N PRO A 136 -4.53 23.43 3.41
CA PRO A 136 -4.17 24.72 3.97
C PRO A 136 -3.82 24.57 5.46
N PRO A 137 -2.88 25.39 5.99
CA PRO A 137 -2.69 25.47 7.43
C PRO A 137 -4.00 25.90 8.07
N GLU A 138 -4.56 25.08 8.93
CA GLU A 138 -5.68 25.49 9.75
C GLU A 138 -5.19 26.58 10.71
N ASN A 139 -5.75 27.78 10.62
CA ASN A 139 -5.43 28.85 11.55
C ASN A 139 -6.25 28.59 12.82
N THR A 140 -5.75 27.71 13.69
CA THR A 140 -6.39 27.34 14.96
C THR A 140 -6.80 28.57 15.77
N ALA A 141 -6.05 29.68 15.63
CA ALA A 141 -6.38 30.97 16.20
C ALA A 141 -7.69 31.58 15.67
N GLU A 142 -8.00 31.44 14.38
CA GLU A 142 -9.27 31.93 13.79
C GLU A 142 -10.46 31.09 14.24
N LYS A 143 -10.33 29.77 14.35
CA LYS A 143 -11.41 28.90 14.87
C LYS A 143 -11.68 29.17 16.35
N ILE A 144 -10.64 29.40 17.15
CA ILE A 144 -10.78 29.79 18.57
C ILE A 144 -11.44 31.17 18.66
N ALA A 145 -10.99 32.16 17.88
CA ALA A 145 -11.58 33.49 17.86
C ALA A 145 -13.05 33.48 17.43
N GLN A 146 -13.41 32.71 16.39
CA GLN A 146 -14.81 32.57 15.95
C GLN A 146 -15.68 31.81 16.96
N ALA A 147 -15.11 30.82 17.65
CA ALA A 147 -15.81 30.12 18.73
C ALA A 147 -16.05 31.03 19.94
N GLU A 148 -15.06 31.86 20.31
CA GLU A 148 -15.23 32.87 21.37
C GLU A 148 -16.29 33.92 20.97
N GLU A 149 -16.27 34.40 19.72
CA GLU A 149 -17.25 35.38 19.21
C GLU A 149 -18.68 34.82 19.16
N GLN A 150 -18.87 33.51 18.94
CA GLN A 150 -20.19 32.87 18.98
C GLN A 150 -20.77 32.69 20.40
N ILE A 151 -19.96 32.83 21.46
CA ILE A 151 -20.38 32.64 22.85
C ILE A 151 -20.47 34.00 23.59
N THR A 152 -20.20 35.13 22.91
CA THR A 152 -20.33 36.49 23.46
C THR A 152 -21.55 37.22 22.89
#